data_AF-C5ZZQ8-F1
#
_entry.id   AF-C5ZZQ8-F1
#
_cell.length_a   1.000
_cell.length_b   1.000
_cell.length_c   1.000
_cell.angle_alpha   90.00
_cell.angle_beta   90.00
_cell.angle_gamma   90.00
#
_symmetry.space_group_name_H-M   'P 1'
#
loop_
_entity.id
_entity.type
_entity.pdbx_description
1 polymer ?
#
loop_
_entity_poly.entity_id
_entity_poly.type
_entity_poly.pdbx_seq_one_letter_code
_entity_poly.pdbx_strand_id
1 'polypeptide(L)'
;MVARGFTGSETIVRDAVAKWRKGWNPPVTTAVRLPSVSRVSRWLMPWRIIRGEENYASRFISLMCEKEPELKIAQQLVLEFYRILKTQNKSQLSSWFTRVHESGSAEFRRVAAGMEADAAAICEAISSRWSNGVVEGHVNRLKMLKRQMYGRAGFELLRQRVMSPLA
;
A
#
# COMPACT_ATOMS: atom_id res chain seq x y z
N MET A 1 -9.49 -48.07 10.60
CA MET A 1 -8.88 -46.71 10.57
C MET A 1 -7.39 -46.74 10.87
N VAL A 2 -6.94 -47.47 11.90
CA VAL A 2 -5.51 -47.67 12.19
C VAL A 2 -4.74 -48.30 11.02
N ALA A 3 -5.31 -49.33 10.38
CA ALA A 3 -4.72 -49.95 9.17
C ALA A 3 -4.60 -49.01 7.94
N ARG A 4 -5.17 -47.80 7.99
CA ARG A 4 -5.06 -46.76 6.96
C ARG A 4 -4.26 -45.53 7.44
N GLY A 5 -3.51 -45.66 8.55
CA GLY A 5 -2.59 -44.62 9.05
C GLY A 5 -3.19 -43.62 10.04
N PHE A 6 -4.40 -43.83 10.55
CA PHE A 6 -4.98 -42.94 11.56
C PHE A 6 -4.39 -43.24 12.95
N THR A 7 -3.70 -42.26 13.54
CA THR A 7 -3.02 -42.35 14.85
C THR A 7 -3.85 -41.84 16.03
N GLY A 8 -5.10 -41.41 15.79
CA GLY A 8 -5.98 -40.89 16.83
C GLY A 8 -6.79 -41.96 17.57
N SER A 9 -7.44 -41.55 18.66
CA SER A 9 -8.33 -42.40 19.46
C SER A 9 -9.69 -42.61 18.77
N GLU A 10 -10.26 -43.80 18.94
CA GLU A 10 -11.60 -44.16 18.43
C GLU A 10 -12.69 -43.20 18.92
N THR A 11 -12.56 -42.68 20.15
CA THR A 11 -13.50 -41.73 20.74
C THR A 11 -13.63 -40.45 19.90
N ILE A 12 -12.53 -39.96 19.33
CA ILE A 12 -12.51 -38.76 18.47
C ILE A 12 -13.33 -38.99 17.20
N VAL A 13 -13.20 -40.18 16.62
CA VAL A 13 -13.97 -40.57 15.42
C VAL A 13 -15.45 -40.67 15.76
N ARG A 14 -15.77 -41.30 16.89
CA ARG A 14 -17.16 -41.47 17.36
C ARG A 14 -17.85 -40.12 17.57
N ASP A 15 -17.17 -39.17 18.20
CA ASP A 15 -17.68 -37.83 18.44
C ASP A 15 -17.89 -37.04 17.14
N ALA A 16 -16.97 -37.16 16.18
CA ALA A 16 -17.11 -36.54 14.87
C ALA A 16 -18.32 -37.11 14.09
N VAL A 17 -18.45 -38.44 14.07
CA VAL A 17 -19.58 -39.12 13.40
C VAL A 17 -20.90 -38.81 14.08
N ALA A 18 -20.93 -38.71 15.42
CA ALA A 18 -22.14 -38.33 16.17
C ALA A 18 -22.63 -36.92 15.79
N LYS A 19 -21.71 -35.97 15.54
CA LYS A 19 -22.06 -34.63 15.04
C LYS A 19 -22.65 -34.72 13.63
N TRP A 20 -22.03 -35.47 12.72
CA TRP A 20 -22.53 -35.64 11.35
C TRP A 20 -23.92 -36.30 11.29
N ARG A 21 -24.18 -37.30 12.14
CA ARG A 21 -25.52 -37.94 12.24
C ARG A 21 -26.61 -36.99 12.73
N LYS A 22 -26.25 -35.96 13.51
CA LYS A 22 -27.18 -34.90 13.94
C LYS A 22 -27.37 -33.79 12.89
N GLY A 23 -26.90 -34.01 11.65
CA GLY A 23 -27.01 -33.02 10.58
C GLY A 23 -26.02 -31.87 10.69
N TRP A 24 -25.00 -31.98 11.56
CA TRP A 24 -23.93 -30.99 11.59
C TRP A 24 -23.03 -31.18 10.37
N ASN A 25 -23.16 -30.29 9.40
CA ASN A 25 -22.16 -30.14 8.36
C ASN A 25 -21.00 -29.32 8.93
N PRO A 26 -19.73 -29.75 8.75
CA PRO A 26 -18.61 -28.87 9.04
C PRO A 26 -18.80 -27.59 8.23
N PRO A 27 -18.54 -26.40 8.81
CA PRO A 27 -18.62 -25.16 8.06
C PRO A 27 -17.73 -25.34 6.83
N VAL A 28 -18.31 -25.16 5.64
CA VAL A 28 -17.55 -25.08 4.40
C VAL A 28 -16.44 -24.08 4.69
N THR A 29 -15.20 -24.53 4.68
CA THR A 29 -14.06 -23.65 4.87
C THR A 29 -14.08 -22.73 3.67
N THR A 30 -14.69 -21.55 3.84
CA THR A 30 -14.72 -20.56 2.79
C THR A 30 -13.27 -20.28 2.45
N ALA A 31 -12.90 -20.49 1.19
CA ALA A 31 -11.54 -20.21 0.73
C ALA A 31 -11.18 -18.80 1.21
N VAL A 32 -10.10 -18.70 1.98
CA VAL A 32 -9.63 -17.41 2.51
C VAL A 32 -9.49 -16.47 1.32
N ARG A 33 -10.32 -15.43 1.27
CA ARG A 33 -10.25 -14.48 0.16
C ARG A 33 -8.88 -13.82 0.18
N LEU A 34 -8.14 -13.99 -0.90
CA LEU A 34 -6.87 -13.30 -1.05
C LEU A 34 -7.09 -11.79 -1.05
N PRO A 35 -6.21 -11.02 -0.39
CA PRO A 35 -6.27 -9.57 -0.44
C PRO A 35 -6.04 -9.09 -1.87
N SER A 36 -6.69 -7.98 -2.25
CA SER A 36 -6.47 -7.38 -3.56
C SER A 36 -5.06 -6.79 -3.65
N VAL A 37 -4.53 -6.70 -4.88
CA VAL A 37 -3.20 -6.11 -5.15
C VAL A 37 -3.08 -4.71 -4.55
N SER A 38 -4.11 -3.87 -4.66
CA SER A 38 -4.13 -2.53 -4.06
C SER A 38 -4.11 -2.53 -2.54
N ARG A 39 -4.59 -3.60 -1.89
CA ARG A 39 -4.54 -3.74 -0.43
C ARG A 39 -3.14 -4.19 0.01
N VAL A 40 -2.57 -5.17 -0.70
CA VAL A 40 -1.19 -5.64 -0.49
C VAL A 40 -0.18 -4.50 -0.68
N SER A 41 -0.34 -3.67 -1.72
CA SER A 41 0.56 -2.54 -1.97
C SER A 41 0.53 -1.50 -0.85
N ARG A 42 -0.61 -1.29 -0.19
CA ARG A 42 -0.68 -0.45 1.01
C ARG A 42 0.06 -1.07 2.18
N TRP A 43 -0.01 -2.39 2.35
CA TRP A 43 0.66 -3.09 3.44
C TRP A 43 2.19 -3.12 3.33
N LEU A 44 2.75 -2.87 2.15
CA LEU A 44 4.20 -2.60 2.00
C LEU A 44 4.64 -1.36 2.80
N MET A 45 3.71 -0.47 3.14
CA MET A 45 3.91 0.75 3.93
C MET A 45 3.17 0.63 5.27
N PRO A 46 3.84 0.27 6.37
CA PRO A 46 3.19 -0.03 7.66
C PRO A 46 2.25 1.06 8.18
N TRP A 47 2.55 2.33 7.92
CA TRP A 47 1.71 3.48 8.33
C TRP A 47 0.40 3.61 7.53
N ARG A 48 0.19 2.81 6.47
CA ARG A 48 -1.05 2.76 5.70
C ARG A 48 -1.94 1.56 6.05
N ILE A 49 -1.51 0.73 7.00
CA ILE A 49 -2.29 -0.42 7.47
C ILE A 49 -3.46 0.09 8.31
N ILE A 50 -4.66 -0.44 8.04
CA ILE A 50 -5.89 -0.11 8.77
C ILE A 50 -5.87 -0.83 10.13
N ARG A 51 -6.39 -0.18 11.18
CA ARG A 51 -6.52 -0.79 12.52
C ARG A 51 -7.27 -2.12 12.46
N GLY A 52 -6.72 -3.15 13.09
CA GLY A 52 -7.30 -4.49 13.14
C GLY A 52 -6.79 -5.45 12.05
N GLU A 53 -5.98 -4.98 11.11
CA GLU A 53 -5.35 -5.81 10.08
C GLU A 53 -3.86 -6.06 10.34
N GLU A 54 -3.26 -5.47 11.40
CA GLU A 54 -1.80 -5.40 11.56
C GLU A 54 -1.15 -6.79 11.55
N ASN A 55 -1.72 -7.73 12.31
CA ASN A 55 -1.17 -9.08 12.43
C ASN A 55 -1.31 -9.88 11.12
N TYR A 56 -2.44 -9.74 10.42
CA TYR A 56 -2.68 -10.44 9.15
C TYR A 56 -1.81 -9.85 8.04
N ALA A 57 -1.80 -8.52 7.89
CA ALA A 57 -1.01 -7.81 6.91
C ALA A 57 0.49 -8.09 7.08
N SER A 58 1.00 -8.02 8.32
CA SER A 58 2.41 -8.28 8.60
C SER A 58 2.80 -9.72 8.24
N ARG A 59 2.00 -10.71 8.65
CA ARG A 59 2.24 -12.12 8.30
C ARG A 59 2.18 -12.37 6.79
N PHE A 60 1.20 -11.78 6.12
CA PHE A 60 1.03 -11.93 4.69
C PHE A 60 2.22 -11.34 3.92
N ILE A 61 2.63 -10.11 4.26
CA ILE A 61 3.77 -9.46 3.62
C ILE A 61 5.08 -10.20 3.92
N SER A 62 5.30 -10.65 5.16
CA SER A 62 6.48 -11.47 5.49
C SER A 62 6.56 -12.73 4.62
N LEU A 63 5.45 -13.47 4.50
CA LEU A 63 5.39 -14.66 3.65
C LEU A 63 5.64 -14.32 2.17
N MET A 64 5.04 -13.24 1.67
CA MET A 64 5.23 -12.84 0.28
C MET A 64 6.68 -12.42 0.01
N CYS A 65 7.33 -11.70 0.93
CA CYS A 65 8.74 -11.32 0.83
C CYS A 65 9.69 -12.53 0.96
N GLU A 66 9.29 -13.61 1.62
CA GLU A 66 10.03 -14.88 1.62
C GLU A 66 9.91 -15.63 0.29
N LYS A 67 8.73 -15.57 -0.34
CA LYS A 67 8.47 -16.25 -1.62
C LYS A 67 9.01 -15.48 -2.82
N GLU A 68 8.96 -14.16 -2.77
CA GLU A 68 9.34 -13.27 -3.87
C GLU A 68 10.40 -12.25 -3.41
N PRO A 69 11.69 -12.51 -3.70
CA PRO A 69 12.78 -11.61 -3.31
C PRO A 69 12.65 -10.20 -3.89
N GLU A 70 12.09 -10.04 -5.09
CA GLU A 70 11.90 -8.71 -5.69
C GLU A 70 10.96 -7.84 -4.85
N LEU A 71 9.91 -8.44 -4.29
CA LEU A 71 8.97 -7.74 -3.41
C LEU A 71 9.65 -7.30 -2.10
N LYS A 72 10.55 -8.13 -1.57
CA LYS A 72 11.33 -7.79 -0.38
C LYS A 72 12.21 -6.58 -0.62
N ILE A 73 12.89 -6.53 -1.77
CA ILE A 73 13.72 -5.38 -2.14
C ILE A 73 12.84 -4.13 -2.32
N ALA A 74 11.72 -4.25 -3.03
CA ALA A 74 10.77 -3.15 -3.21
C ALA A 74 10.28 -2.59 -1.86
N GLN A 75 9.95 -3.47 -0.91
CA GLN A 75 9.56 -3.06 0.44
C GLN A 75 10.69 -2.30 1.15
N GLN A 76 11.92 -2.83 1.11
CA GLN A 76 13.08 -2.19 1.73
C GLN A 76 13.34 -0.79 1.15
N LEU A 77 13.35 -0.66 -0.18
CA LEU A 77 13.56 0.62 -0.86
C LEU A 77 12.50 1.66 -0.47
N VAL A 78 11.22 1.27 -0.37
CA VAL A 78 10.14 2.17 0.03
C VAL A 78 10.27 2.58 1.50
N LEU A 79 10.59 1.64 2.40
CA LEU A 79 10.79 1.93 3.83
C LEU A 79 11.98 2.86 4.07
N GLU A 80 13.08 2.65 3.34
CA GLU A 80 14.27 3.49 3.39
C GLU A 80 13.97 4.90 2.91
N PHE A 81 13.30 5.04 1.76
CA PHE A 81 12.89 6.34 1.26
C PHE A 81 12.00 7.08 2.26
N TYR A 82 11.02 6.39 2.84
CA TYR A 82 10.17 6.99 3.87
C TYR A 82 10.96 7.42 5.11
N ARG A 83 11.96 6.64 5.52
CA ARG A 83 12.85 7.01 6.62
C ARG A 83 13.63 8.29 6.32
N ILE A 84 14.13 8.45 5.09
CA ILE A 84 14.80 9.67 4.63
C ILE A 84 13.86 10.87 4.75
N LEU A 85 12.62 10.75 4.25
CA LEU A 85 11.61 11.81 4.36
C LEU A 85 11.30 12.17 5.82
N LYS A 86 11.09 11.16 6.67
CA LYS A 86 10.72 11.36 8.09
C LYS A 86 11.85 11.96 8.93
N THR A 87 13.10 11.59 8.63
CA THR A 87 14.29 12.09 9.35
C THR A 87 14.87 13.36 8.74
N GLN A 88 14.30 13.82 7.63
CA GLN A 88 14.77 14.96 6.86
C GLN A 88 16.25 14.85 6.40
N ASN A 89 16.76 13.63 6.28
CA ASN A 89 18.18 13.38 6.06
C ASN A 89 18.55 13.35 4.56
N LYS A 90 18.70 14.54 3.98
CA LYS A 90 19.02 14.75 2.56
C LYS A 90 20.25 13.98 2.06
N SER A 91 21.28 13.81 2.88
CA SER A 91 22.53 13.16 2.43
C SER A 91 22.32 11.70 2.03
N GLN A 92 21.33 11.03 2.63
CA GLN A 92 20.97 9.65 2.32
C GLN A 92 20.23 9.48 0.99
N LEU A 93 19.72 10.57 0.39
CA LEU A 93 18.96 10.49 -0.86
C LEU A 93 19.84 9.99 -2.02
N SER A 94 21.08 10.47 -2.11
CA SER A 94 22.05 10.01 -3.11
C SER A 94 22.36 8.51 -2.98
N SER A 95 22.63 8.04 -1.76
CA SER A 95 22.87 6.61 -1.50
C SER A 95 21.64 5.74 -1.78
N TRP A 96 20.44 6.29 -1.56
CA TRP A 96 19.20 5.59 -1.87
C TRP A 96 19.02 5.41 -3.37
N PHE A 97 19.29 6.45 -4.16
CA PHE A 97 19.28 6.36 -5.62
C PHE A 97 20.25 5.29 -6.15
N THR A 98 21.50 5.28 -5.68
CA THR A 98 22.47 4.22 -6.03
C THR A 98 21.92 2.83 -5.72
N ARG A 99 21.36 2.65 -4.52
CA ARG A 99 20.77 1.36 -4.11
C ARG A 99 19.59 0.95 -4.98
N VAL A 100 18.73 1.89 -5.39
CA VAL A 100 17.62 1.60 -6.31
C VAL A 100 18.17 1.16 -7.67
N HIS A 101 19.24 1.79 -8.16
CA HIS A 101 19.88 1.41 -9.42
C HIS A 101 20.54 0.03 -9.39
N GLU A 102 21.13 -0.36 -8.25
CA GLU A 102 21.78 -1.66 -8.08
C GLU A 102 20.80 -2.81 -7.85
N SER A 103 19.76 -2.58 -7.03
CA SER A 103 18.91 -3.65 -6.50
C SER A 103 17.44 -3.57 -6.93
N GLY A 104 16.95 -2.40 -7.32
CA GLY A 104 15.55 -2.19 -7.69
C GLY A 104 15.18 -2.80 -9.04
N SER A 105 13.90 -3.11 -9.23
CA SER A 105 13.37 -3.56 -10.53
C SER A 105 13.46 -2.46 -11.60
N ALA A 106 13.22 -2.81 -12.87
CA ALA A 106 13.24 -1.84 -13.97
C ALA A 106 12.24 -0.67 -13.76
N GLU A 107 11.11 -0.94 -13.12
CA GLU A 107 10.10 0.06 -12.74
C GLU A 107 10.64 1.02 -11.69
N PHE A 108 11.27 0.49 -10.63
CA PHE A 108 11.87 1.31 -9.58
C PHE A 108 13.01 2.18 -10.12
N ARG A 109 13.87 1.64 -10.98
CA ARG A 109 14.95 2.41 -11.62
C ARG A 109 14.42 3.53 -12.50
N ARG A 110 13.32 3.31 -13.24
CA ARG A 110 12.67 4.37 -14.04
C ARG A 110 12.11 5.49 -13.16
N VAL A 111 11.48 5.13 -12.04
CA VAL A 111 10.96 6.12 -11.07
C VAL A 111 12.11 6.89 -10.43
N ALA A 112 13.17 6.21 -10.00
CA ALA A 112 14.35 6.83 -9.42
C ALA A 112 15.01 7.82 -10.39
N ALA A 113 15.17 7.46 -11.67
CA ALA A 113 15.74 8.36 -12.67
C ALA A 113 14.92 9.66 -12.83
N GLY A 114 13.59 9.57 -12.81
CA GLY A 114 12.73 10.77 -12.81
C GLY A 114 12.89 11.61 -11.54
N MET A 115 12.98 10.95 -10.38
CA MET A 115 13.22 11.62 -9.10
C MET A 115 14.61 12.28 -9.03
N GLU A 116 15.64 11.68 -9.63
CA GLU A 116 16.97 12.25 -9.72
C GLU A 116 17.00 13.53 -10.55
N ALA A 117 16.24 13.57 -11.66
CA ALA A 117 16.08 14.79 -12.46
C ALA A 117 15.48 15.94 -11.61
N ASP A 118 14.58 15.61 -10.68
CA ASP A 118 13.95 16.54 -9.75
C ASP A 118 14.63 16.57 -8.36
N ALA A 119 15.87 16.08 -8.22
CA ALA A 119 16.51 15.89 -6.91
C ALA A 119 16.62 17.18 -6.09
N ALA A 120 16.83 18.34 -6.74
CA ALA A 120 16.85 19.63 -6.06
C ALA A 120 15.50 19.96 -5.41
N ALA A 121 14.39 19.71 -6.12
CA ALA A 121 13.04 19.93 -5.61
C ALA A 121 12.70 18.94 -4.48
N ILE A 122 13.12 17.67 -4.62
CA ILE A 122 12.93 16.65 -3.57
C ILE A 122 13.73 17.01 -2.31
N CYS A 123 14.99 17.42 -2.47
CA CYS A 123 15.80 17.91 -1.37
C CYS A 123 15.11 19.08 -0.66
N GLU A 124 14.61 20.06 -1.39
CA GLU A 124 13.91 21.18 -0.78
C GLU A 124 12.64 20.74 -0.06
N ALA A 125 11.85 19.83 -0.66
CA ALA A 125 10.67 19.26 -0.03
C ALA A 125 10.98 18.51 1.28
N ILE A 126 12.17 17.92 1.40
CA ILE A 126 12.62 17.22 2.62
C ILE A 126 12.94 18.20 3.76
N SER A 127 13.55 19.35 3.48
CA SER A 127 13.95 20.31 4.53
C SER A 127 12.96 21.44 4.76
N SER A 128 12.11 21.73 3.79
CA SER A 128 11.16 22.83 3.90
C SER A 128 10.14 22.54 4.99
N ARG A 129 9.76 23.62 5.69
CA ARG A 129 8.64 23.59 6.64
C ARG A 129 7.29 23.65 5.91
N TRP A 130 7.32 24.04 4.64
CA TRP A 130 6.15 24.22 3.79
C TRP A 130 5.95 22.95 2.95
N SER A 131 4.70 22.52 2.85
CA SER A 131 4.31 21.44 1.94
C SER A 131 3.49 21.99 0.78
N ASN A 132 3.52 21.32 -0.36
CA ASN A 132 2.64 21.64 -1.48
C ASN A 132 1.17 21.28 -1.23
N GLY A 133 0.80 20.75 -0.06
CA GLY A 133 -0.55 20.26 0.22
C GLY A 133 -1.64 21.32 0.09
N VAL A 134 -1.38 22.57 0.51
CA VAL A 134 -2.35 23.68 0.37
C VAL A 134 -2.56 24.04 -1.11
N VAL A 135 -1.46 24.14 -1.86
CA VAL A 135 -1.50 24.45 -3.30
C VAL A 135 -2.21 23.34 -4.07
N GLU A 136 -1.86 22.08 -3.79
CA GLU A 136 -2.53 20.90 -4.37
C GLU A 136 -4.01 20.84 -4.01
N GLY A 137 -4.38 21.24 -2.79
CA GLY A 137 -5.78 21.37 -2.36
C GLY A 137 -6.55 22.36 -3.24
N HIS A 138 -5.99 23.56 -3.47
CA HIS A 138 -6.59 24.55 -4.36
C HIS A 138 -6.67 24.06 -5.81
N VAL A 139 -5.61 23.42 -6.32
CA VAL A 139 -5.60 22.83 -7.67
C VAL A 139 -6.66 21.72 -7.79
N ASN A 140 -6.83 20.89 -6.78
CA ASN A 140 -7.85 19.84 -6.76
C ASN A 140 -9.26 20.41 -6.71
N ARG A 141 -9.50 21.47 -5.93
CA ARG A 141 -10.77 22.22 -5.94
C ARG A 141 -11.08 22.80 -7.33
N LEU A 142 -10.09 23.42 -7.97
CA LEU A 142 -10.22 23.96 -9.32
C LEU A 142 -10.53 22.86 -10.34
N LYS A 143 -9.81 21.74 -10.29
CA LYS A 143 -10.05 20.55 -11.15
C LYS A 143 -11.46 20.01 -10.94
N MET A 144 -11.95 19.97 -9.70
CA MET A 144 -13.31 19.53 -9.38
C MET A 144 -14.36 20.46 -9.97
N LEU A 145 -14.24 21.78 -9.80
CA LEU A 145 -15.13 22.77 -10.42
C LEU A 145 -15.14 22.63 -11.95
N LYS A 146 -13.97 22.49 -12.57
CA LYS A 146 -13.88 22.27 -14.03
C LYS A 146 -14.58 20.97 -14.47
N ARG A 147 -14.46 19.88 -13.70
CA ARG A 147 -15.12 18.59 -13.98
C ARG A 147 -16.64 18.68 -13.80
N GLN A 148 -17.14 19.39 -12.79
CA GLN A 148 -18.58 19.65 -12.61
C GLN A 148 -19.19 20.42 -13.80
N MET A 149 -18.36 21.18 -14.52
CA MET A 149 -18.75 21.97 -15.68
C MET A 149 -18.39 21.29 -17.01
N TYR A 150 -18.18 19.97 -16.99
CA TYR A 150 -17.85 19.15 -18.17
C TYR A 150 -16.64 19.67 -18.97
N GLY A 151 -15.70 20.34 -18.31
CA GLY A 151 -14.51 20.92 -18.94
C GLY A 151 -14.76 22.17 -19.78
N ARG A 152 -16.00 22.68 -19.86
CA ARG A 152 -16.38 23.82 -20.71
C ARG A 152 -16.17 25.20 -20.07
N ALA A 153 -15.78 25.23 -18.79
CA ALA A 153 -15.52 26.48 -18.09
C ALA A 153 -14.18 27.08 -18.53
N GLY A 154 -14.25 28.26 -19.16
CA GLY A 154 -13.09 29.11 -19.42
C GLY A 154 -12.56 29.79 -18.15
N PHE A 155 -11.45 30.53 -18.27
CA PHE A 155 -10.78 31.16 -17.13
C PHE A 155 -11.69 32.10 -16.34
N GLU A 156 -12.42 33.00 -17.00
CA GLU A 156 -13.32 33.96 -16.34
C GLU A 156 -14.39 33.27 -15.48
N LEU A 157 -14.99 32.19 -16.00
CA LEU A 157 -16.03 31.45 -15.30
C LEU A 157 -15.47 30.66 -14.11
N LEU A 158 -14.26 30.09 -14.26
CA LEU A 158 -13.55 29.46 -13.13
C LEU A 158 -13.18 30.49 -12.07
N ARG A 159 -12.69 31.67 -12.47
CA ARG A 159 -12.36 32.78 -11.57
C ARG A 159 -13.57 33.22 -10.77
N GLN A 160 -14.72 33.43 -11.42
CA GLN A 160 -15.97 33.77 -10.74
C GLN A 160 -16.37 32.72 -9.70
N ARG A 161 -16.32 31.43 -10.02
CA ARG A 161 -16.70 30.37 -9.05
C ARG A 161 -15.73 30.18 -7.90
N VAL A 162 -14.46 30.54 -8.09
CA VAL A 162 -13.44 30.46 -7.04
C VAL A 162 -13.48 31.70 -6.13
N MET A 163 -13.62 32.89 -6.71
CA MET A 163 -13.60 34.18 -6.00
C MET A 163 -14.96 34.57 -5.41
N SER A 164 -16.05 34.04 -5.98
CA SER A 164 -17.40 34.14 -5.43
C SER A 164 -17.84 32.74 -4.99
N PRO A 165 -17.29 32.21 -3.87
CA PRO A 165 -17.93 31.06 -3.25
C PRO A 165 -19.34 31.53 -2.88
N LEU A 166 -20.34 31.01 -3.57
CA LEU A 166 -21.74 31.22 -3.23
C LEU A 166 -21.89 31.01 -1.71
N ALA A 167 -22.50 31.98 -1.03
CA ALA A 167 -23.01 31.81 0.33
C ALA A 167 -23.95 30.60 0.41
#